data_AF-A0A7X6Q968-F1
#
_entry.id   AF-A0A7X6Q968-F1
#
_cell.length_a   1.000
_cell.length_b   1.000
_cell.length_c   1.000
_cell.angle_alpha   90.00
_cell.angle_beta   90.00
_cell.angle_gamma   90.00
#
_symmetry.space_group_name_H-M   'P 1'
#
loop_
_entity.id
_entity.type
_entity.pdbx_description
1 polymer ?
#
loop_
_entity_poly.entity_id
_entity_poly.type
_entity_poly.pdbx_seq_one_letter_code
_entity_poly.pdbx_strand_id
1 'polypeptide(L)'
;MHKHLKIFLVALLCLVCGSLLFGAVKFTVAPITPLFREFMADPYAPSSKFHVLPTLTEDSIPTTVYHAAGGEYVETPYKSKGQANYFNLKAGANIGFLRLEAGFFQIETYLNGGLNTVFELEGATDCLGFDGFYSVGLNIKLWNVVALQGGLHHFSGHWGDEILVSMAEKNPSIDFGSISLLEYTRDNSWLFSLSFEPLQTFRLYAAFEIPMKTAWVRPAAHVPSFGVHPANPDKPQYEHIAGQEDVNPVAYPASYKAMRVQAGTEVRIPLFSVGSFFIAGDFQLHQDGQTNHQVNDYDRDNPWELTLTVGGGFEFNQGYLDRKMRIEAFYHYGRFPLLNFFYQRGHYISVGFAING
;
A
#
# COMPACT_ATOMS: atom_id res chain seq x y z
N MET A 1 -21.00 -10.61 -33.83
CA MET A 1 -20.12 -11.69 -34.32
C MET A 1 -18.69 -11.24 -34.65
N HIS A 2 -18.48 -10.14 -35.38
CA HIS A 2 -17.13 -9.71 -35.82
C HIS A 2 -16.14 -9.27 -34.72
N LYS A 3 -16.59 -8.78 -33.56
CA LYS A 3 -15.69 -8.31 -32.49
C LYS A 3 -14.97 -9.47 -31.78
N HIS A 4 -15.69 -10.56 -31.50
CA HIS A 4 -15.11 -11.76 -30.90
C HIS A 4 -14.21 -12.52 -31.88
N LEU A 5 -14.52 -12.49 -33.18
CA LEU A 5 -13.67 -13.10 -34.21
C LEU A 5 -12.31 -12.39 -34.34
N LYS A 6 -12.26 -11.07 -34.20
CA LYS A 6 -10.99 -10.32 -34.19
C LYS A 6 -10.14 -10.61 -32.96
N ILE A 7 -10.76 -10.67 -31.77
CA ILE A 7 -10.07 -11.04 -30.53
C ILE A 7 -9.54 -12.47 -30.62
N PHE A 8 -10.35 -13.39 -31.15
CA PHE A 8 -9.97 -14.78 -31.37
C PHE A 8 -8.83 -14.90 -32.39
N LEU A 9 -8.87 -14.16 -33.50
CA LEU A 9 -7.81 -14.17 -34.52
C LEU A 9 -6.50 -13.59 -33.98
N VAL A 10 -6.54 -12.52 -33.17
CA VAL A 10 -5.33 -11.97 -32.53
C VAL A 10 -4.77 -12.95 -31.50
N ALA A 11 -5.63 -13.55 -30.66
CA ALA A 11 -5.22 -14.58 -29.72
C ALA A 11 -4.62 -15.82 -30.43
N LEU A 12 -5.24 -16.25 -31.54
CA LEU A 12 -4.77 -17.38 -32.35
C LEU A 12 -3.45 -17.05 -33.06
N LEU A 13 -3.28 -15.83 -33.58
CA LEU A 13 -2.03 -15.38 -34.18
C LEU A 13 -0.91 -15.32 -33.13
N CYS A 14 -1.19 -14.83 -31.92
CA CYS A 14 -0.25 -14.87 -30.80
C CYS A 14 0.10 -16.30 -30.37
N LEU A 15 -0.87 -17.22 -30.40
CA LEU A 15 -0.68 -18.65 -30.08
C LEU A 15 0.15 -19.39 -31.14
N VAL A 16 -0.12 -19.16 -32.44
CA VAL A 16 0.59 -19.81 -33.55
C VAL A 16 1.98 -19.21 -33.77
N CYS A 17 2.17 -17.90 -33.58
CA CYS A 17 3.52 -17.32 -33.53
C CYS A 17 4.28 -17.77 -32.26
N GLY A 18 3.55 -18.07 -31.18
CA GLY A 18 4.12 -18.65 -29.96
C GLY A 18 4.47 -20.14 -30.07
N SER A 19 3.86 -20.90 -30.98
CA SER A 19 4.02 -22.36 -31.03
C SER A 19 5.39 -22.85 -31.50
N LEU A 20 6.12 -22.01 -32.24
CA LEU A 20 7.53 -22.26 -32.60
C LEU A 20 8.51 -21.81 -31.47
N LEU A 21 7.99 -21.17 -30.42
CA LEU A 21 8.75 -20.62 -29.28
C LEU A 21 8.52 -21.39 -27.97
N PHE A 22 7.70 -22.45 -27.93
CA PHE A 22 7.65 -23.38 -26.80
C PHE A 22 8.88 -24.30 -26.78
N GLY A 23 10.08 -23.70 -26.79
CA GLY A 23 11.25 -24.34 -26.23
C GLY A 23 10.96 -24.67 -24.76
N ALA A 24 11.33 -25.88 -24.34
CA ALA A 24 11.18 -26.47 -23.01
C ALA A 24 10.29 -25.69 -22.02
N VAL A 25 9.06 -26.17 -21.82
CA VAL A 25 8.21 -25.72 -20.71
C VAL A 25 8.97 -25.97 -19.41
N LYS A 26 9.20 -24.91 -18.63
CA LYS A 26 9.90 -24.98 -17.34
C LYS A 26 8.91 -24.71 -16.23
N PHE A 27 9.03 -25.50 -15.17
CA PHE A 27 8.22 -25.38 -13.97
C PHE A 27 9.14 -25.16 -12.78
N THR A 28 8.94 -24.06 -12.05
CA THR A 28 9.75 -23.69 -10.89
C THR A 28 8.84 -23.58 -9.67
N VAL A 29 9.12 -24.39 -8.64
CA VAL A 29 8.46 -24.28 -7.33
C VAL A 29 9.24 -23.29 -6.49
N ALA A 30 8.53 -22.40 -5.79
CA ALA A 30 9.08 -21.36 -4.94
C ALA A 30 10.22 -20.55 -5.61
N PRO A 31 9.98 -19.92 -6.78
CA PRO A 31 10.99 -19.09 -7.42
C PRO A 31 11.47 -17.99 -6.47
N ILE A 32 12.80 -17.83 -6.39
CA ILE A 32 13.43 -16.88 -5.46
C ILE A 32 13.14 -15.43 -5.85
N THR A 33 13.13 -15.12 -7.14
CA THR A 33 12.84 -13.77 -7.66
C THR A 33 11.40 -13.74 -8.17
N PRO A 34 10.50 -12.86 -7.71
CA PRO A 34 9.12 -12.77 -8.19
C PRO A 34 9.02 -12.25 -9.63
N LEU A 35 7.95 -12.60 -10.35
CA LEU A 35 7.71 -12.10 -11.72
C LEU A 35 7.39 -10.61 -11.72
N PHE A 36 6.62 -10.17 -10.72
CA PHE A 36 6.22 -8.78 -10.53
C PHE A 36 6.97 -8.22 -9.32
N ARG A 37 7.90 -7.31 -9.58
CA ARG A 37 8.71 -6.66 -8.56
C ARG A 37 7.88 -5.62 -7.81
N GLU A 38 8.18 -5.40 -6.54
CA GLU A 38 7.61 -4.31 -5.76
C GLU A 38 7.97 -2.94 -6.34
N PHE A 39 7.20 -1.91 -5.97
CA PHE A 39 7.46 -0.52 -6.37
C PHE A 39 8.49 0.09 -5.42
N MET A 40 9.66 0.50 -5.93
CA MET A 40 10.78 0.87 -5.04
C MET A 40 10.46 2.06 -4.13
N ALA A 41 9.72 3.04 -4.64
CA ALA A 41 9.39 4.28 -3.94
C ALA A 41 8.18 4.15 -3.01
N ASP A 42 7.41 3.06 -3.10
CA ASP A 42 6.20 2.90 -2.31
C ASP A 42 6.54 2.62 -0.83
N PRO A 43 6.06 3.44 0.12
CA PRO A 43 6.19 3.16 1.56
C PRO A 43 5.62 1.78 1.94
N TYR A 44 4.58 1.34 1.23
CA TYR A 44 3.88 0.08 1.49
C TYR A 44 4.41 -1.11 0.68
N ALA A 45 5.47 -0.94 -0.13
CA ALA A 45 6.10 -2.05 -0.88
C ALA A 45 6.51 -3.24 0.01
N PRO A 46 6.22 -4.50 -0.35
CA PRO A 46 6.52 -5.71 0.43
C PRO A 46 8.02 -6.03 0.47
N SER A 47 8.79 -5.18 1.16
CA SER A 47 10.23 -5.29 1.37
C SER A 47 10.54 -5.06 2.84
N SER A 48 11.61 -5.68 3.33
CA SER A 48 12.06 -5.46 4.70
C SER A 48 12.92 -4.20 4.75
N LYS A 49 12.63 -3.29 5.67
CA LYS A 49 13.26 -1.97 5.77
C LYS A 49 13.61 -1.63 7.22
N PHE A 50 14.73 -0.94 7.40
CA PHE A 50 15.09 -0.25 8.63
C PHE A 50 15.46 1.18 8.24
N HIS A 51 14.60 2.14 8.54
CA HIS A 51 14.81 3.55 8.19
C HIS A 51 14.76 4.44 9.44
N VAL A 52 15.58 5.49 9.42
CA VAL A 52 15.30 6.70 10.19
C VAL A 52 14.34 7.55 9.37
N LEU A 53 13.29 8.05 10.00
CA LEU A 53 12.19 8.78 9.39
C LEU A 53 12.03 10.15 10.08
N PRO A 54 12.82 11.17 9.71
CA PRO A 54 12.58 12.54 10.14
C PRO A 54 11.37 13.20 9.44
N THR A 55 10.59 13.97 10.19
CA THR A 55 9.59 14.93 9.72
C THR A 55 10.26 16.26 9.39
N LEU A 56 9.83 16.93 8.32
CA LEU A 56 10.44 18.18 7.86
C LEU A 56 9.71 19.45 8.32
N THR A 57 8.50 19.32 8.85
CA THR A 57 7.69 20.45 9.34
C THR A 57 6.99 20.08 10.64
N GLU A 58 6.67 21.06 11.47
CA GLU A 58 5.98 20.82 12.76
C GLU A 58 4.61 20.16 12.54
N ASP A 59 3.87 20.58 11.52
CA ASP A 59 2.57 20.01 11.16
C ASP A 59 2.66 18.55 10.71
N SER A 60 3.84 18.04 10.36
CA SER A 60 4.04 16.64 9.98
C SER A 60 4.22 15.70 11.18
N ILE A 61 4.35 16.25 12.39
CA ILE A 61 4.64 15.48 13.59
C ILE A 61 3.33 14.92 14.16
N PRO A 62 3.12 13.58 14.15
CA PRO A 62 1.93 12.99 14.73
C PRO A 62 1.87 13.25 16.25
N THR A 63 0.85 13.96 16.70
CA THR A 63 0.64 14.27 18.14
C THR A 63 -0.76 13.95 18.66
N THR A 64 -1.64 13.49 17.77
CA THR A 64 -3.04 13.18 18.03
C THR A 64 -3.37 11.73 17.69
N VAL A 65 -4.41 11.20 18.33
CA VAL A 65 -5.10 9.96 17.98
C VAL A 65 -6.46 10.34 17.45
N TYR A 66 -6.87 9.74 16.33
CA TYR A 66 -8.14 10.03 15.68
C TYR A 66 -9.16 8.98 16.07
N HIS A 67 -10.28 9.42 16.64
CA HIS A 67 -11.33 8.56 17.15
C HIS A 67 -12.70 9.20 16.95
N ALA A 68 -13.76 8.40 17.03
CA ALA A 68 -15.11 8.93 17.06
C ALA A 68 -15.51 9.37 18.47
N ALA A 69 -16.19 10.51 18.58
CA ALA A 69 -16.82 11.00 19.79
C ALA A 69 -17.95 11.98 19.47
N GLY A 70 -19.09 11.84 20.13
CA GLY A 70 -20.20 12.80 19.99
C GLY A 70 -20.80 12.87 18.58
N GLY A 71 -20.73 11.80 17.80
CA GLY A 71 -21.24 11.75 16.43
C GLY A 71 -20.28 12.29 15.35
N GLU A 72 -19.07 12.70 15.74
CA GLU A 72 -18.03 13.24 14.84
C GLU A 72 -16.71 12.50 15.04
N TYR A 73 -15.77 12.70 14.12
CA TYR A 73 -14.39 12.28 14.32
C TYR A 73 -13.57 13.42 14.90
N VAL A 74 -12.82 13.12 15.94
CA VAL A 74 -12.05 14.09 16.72
C VAL A 74 -10.61 13.64 16.90
N GLU A 75 -9.71 14.61 16.84
CA GLU A 75 -8.30 14.42 17.14
C GLU A 75 -8.03 14.74 18.60
N THR A 76 -7.60 13.73 19.37
CA THR A 76 -7.23 13.92 20.77
C THR A 76 -5.71 13.85 20.94
N PRO A 77 -5.06 14.86 21.54
CA PRO A 77 -3.62 14.83 21.77
C PRO A 77 -3.20 13.72 22.72
N TYR A 78 -2.20 12.94 22.33
CA TYR A 78 -1.56 11.94 23.21
C TYR A 78 -0.23 12.42 23.81
N LYS A 79 0.31 13.54 23.31
CA LYS A 79 1.50 14.22 23.87
C LYS A 79 1.42 15.74 23.70
N SER A 80 2.20 16.50 24.48
CA SER A 80 2.20 17.99 24.45
C SER A 80 3.23 18.57 23.50
N LYS A 81 4.32 17.83 23.24
CA LYS A 81 5.33 18.14 22.23
C LYS A 81 5.65 16.85 21.52
N GLY A 82 5.50 16.83 20.20
CA GLY A 82 5.98 15.73 19.38
C GLY A 82 7.49 15.83 19.16
N GLN A 83 8.08 14.74 18.69
CA GLN A 83 9.46 14.71 18.22
C GLN A 83 9.49 14.59 16.72
N ALA A 84 10.54 15.11 16.10
CA ALA A 84 10.64 15.12 14.65
C ALA A 84 11.23 13.83 14.07
N ASN A 85 11.70 12.89 14.88
CA ASN A 85 12.49 11.76 14.42
C ASN A 85 11.90 10.41 14.84
N TYR A 86 11.87 9.46 13.91
CA TYR A 86 11.30 8.14 14.14
C TYR A 86 12.20 7.04 13.57
N PHE A 87 12.04 5.81 14.07
CA PHE A 87 12.46 4.60 13.37
C PHE A 87 11.25 4.00 12.66
N ASN A 88 11.36 3.74 11.36
CA ASN A 88 10.41 2.89 10.64
C ASN A 88 11.05 1.50 10.45
N LEU A 89 10.36 0.49 10.99
CA LEU A 89 10.73 -0.91 10.83
C LEU A 89 9.68 -1.62 9.99
N LYS A 90 10.15 -2.34 8.99
CA LYS A 90 9.29 -3.12 8.11
C LYS A 90 9.86 -4.52 7.93
N ALA A 91 9.01 -5.52 8.09
CA ALA A 91 9.30 -6.90 7.74
C ALA A 91 8.36 -7.29 6.59
N GLY A 92 8.89 -7.45 5.39
CA GLY A 92 8.10 -7.74 4.20
C GLY A 92 8.72 -8.82 3.32
N ALA A 93 7.88 -9.48 2.52
CA ALA A 93 8.30 -10.49 1.57
C ALA A 93 7.41 -10.51 0.33
N ASN A 94 7.99 -10.86 -0.82
CA ASN A 94 7.27 -11.09 -2.08
C ASN A 94 7.59 -12.50 -2.59
N ILE A 95 6.69 -13.44 -2.32
CA ILE A 95 6.94 -14.86 -2.52
C ILE A 95 6.16 -15.35 -3.75
N GLY A 96 6.87 -15.82 -4.76
CA GLY A 96 6.28 -16.66 -5.80
C GLY A 96 6.18 -18.11 -5.31
N PHE A 97 5.06 -18.79 -5.55
CA PHE A 97 4.90 -20.20 -5.16
C PHE A 97 5.12 -21.16 -6.32
N LEU A 98 4.57 -20.83 -7.47
CA LEU A 98 4.55 -21.73 -8.61
C LEU A 98 4.69 -20.93 -9.89
N ARG A 99 5.77 -21.16 -10.65
CA ARG A 99 6.00 -20.50 -11.92
C ARG A 99 6.03 -21.50 -13.07
N LEU A 100 5.23 -21.21 -14.08
CA LEU A 100 5.28 -21.85 -15.39
C LEU A 100 5.92 -20.88 -16.38
N GLU A 101 6.94 -21.33 -17.11
CA GLU A 101 7.63 -20.56 -18.13
C GLU A 101 7.54 -21.31 -19.47
N ALA A 102 7.14 -20.59 -20.52
CA ALA A 102 6.89 -21.13 -21.84
C ALA A 102 7.20 -20.06 -22.91
N GLY A 103 8.43 -20.09 -23.42
CA GLY A 103 8.92 -19.13 -24.41
C GLY A 103 8.86 -17.69 -23.89
N PHE A 104 8.03 -16.85 -24.52
CA PHE A 104 7.85 -15.45 -24.13
C PHE A 104 6.89 -15.24 -22.94
N PHE A 105 6.20 -16.30 -22.50
CA PHE A 105 5.15 -16.23 -21.49
C PHE A 105 5.62 -16.86 -20.18
N GLN A 106 5.36 -16.18 -19.07
CA GLN A 106 5.54 -16.71 -17.72
C GLN A 106 4.30 -16.39 -16.88
N ILE A 107 3.87 -17.32 -16.04
CA ILE A 107 2.79 -17.10 -15.07
C ILE A 107 3.23 -17.61 -13.72
N GLU A 108 2.88 -16.87 -12.67
CA GLU A 108 3.24 -17.18 -11.29
C GLU A 108 2.09 -16.90 -10.32
N THR A 109 1.82 -17.83 -9.41
CA THR A 109 1.02 -17.53 -8.22
C THR A 109 1.89 -16.88 -7.16
N TYR A 110 1.38 -15.85 -6.48
CA TYR A 110 2.15 -15.11 -5.49
C TYR A 110 1.39 -14.88 -4.18
N LEU A 111 2.15 -14.71 -3.11
CA LEU A 111 1.74 -14.05 -1.87
C LEU A 111 2.81 -13.02 -1.55
N ASN A 112 2.41 -11.77 -1.38
CA ASN A 112 3.28 -10.74 -0.86
C ASN A 112 2.63 -10.09 0.36
N GLY A 113 3.43 -9.43 1.19
CA GLY A 113 2.91 -8.74 2.37
C GLY A 113 4.00 -8.38 3.36
N GLY A 114 3.58 -7.84 4.49
CA GLY A 114 4.47 -7.50 5.57
C GLY A 114 3.78 -6.83 6.75
N LEU A 115 4.60 -6.53 7.74
CA LEU A 115 4.28 -5.72 8.89
C LEU A 115 5.13 -4.44 8.83
N ASN A 116 4.52 -3.29 9.06
CA ASN A 116 5.18 -1.98 9.13
C ASN A 116 4.89 -1.38 10.50
N THR A 117 5.89 -0.77 11.14
CA THR A 117 5.73 -0.13 12.44
C THR A 117 6.66 1.07 12.54
N VAL A 118 6.26 2.05 13.34
CA VAL A 118 7.04 3.27 13.56
C VAL A 118 7.22 3.48 15.05
N PHE A 119 8.45 3.72 15.47
CA PHE A 119 8.83 4.02 16.83
C PHE A 119 9.39 5.42 16.94
N GLU A 120 9.19 6.02 18.08
CA GLU A 120 9.84 7.25 18.53
C GLU A 120 11.36 7.06 18.66
N LEU A 121 12.17 7.98 18.12
CA LEU A 121 13.64 7.90 18.20
C LEU A 121 14.19 8.46 19.52
N GLU A 122 13.54 9.48 20.06
CA GLU A 122 13.94 10.29 21.21
C GLU A 122 13.01 9.99 22.40
N GLY A 123 13.57 9.84 23.59
CA GLY A 123 12.79 9.61 24.82
C GLY A 123 12.46 8.14 25.06
N ALA A 124 11.20 7.87 25.44
CA ALA A 124 10.67 6.51 25.50
C ALA A 124 10.42 6.07 24.04
N THR A 125 11.02 4.97 23.60
CA THR A 125 10.87 4.43 22.24
C THR A 125 9.45 3.88 22.05
N ASP A 126 8.44 4.74 22.12
CA ASP A 126 7.03 4.40 22.08
C ASP A 126 6.65 3.95 20.66
N CYS A 127 5.83 2.90 20.57
CA CYS A 127 5.30 2.44 19.31
C CYS A 127 4.12 3.33 18.89
N LEU A 128 4.19 3.92 17.69
CA LEU A 128 3.08 4.68 17.12
C LEU A 128 1.98 3.77 16.57
N GLY A 129 2.30 2.52 16.25
CA GLY A 129 1.35 1.59 15.68
C GLY A 129 1.97 0.56 14.76
N PHE A 130 1.10 -0.27 14.21
CA PHE A 130 1.45 -1.38 13.35
C PHE A 130 0.47 -1.46 12.18
N ASP A 131 1.00 -1.61 10.98
CA ASP A 131 0.21 -1.96 9.80
C ASP A 131 0.48 -3.40 9.40
N GLY A 132 -0.59 -4.14 9.11
CA GLY A 132 -0.52 -5.38 8.36
C GLY A 132 -0.97 -5.16 6.93
N PHE A 133 -0.23 -5.70 5.95
CA PHE A 133 -0.69 -5.72 4.56
C PHE A 133 -0.28 -7.02 3.88
N TYR A 134 -1.14 -7.53 3.00
CA TYR A 134 -0.84 -8.70 2.18
C TYR A 134 -1.64 -8.71 0.89
N SER A 135 -1.09 -9.33 -0.16
CA SER A 135 -1.80 -9.63 -1.40
C SER A 135 -1.56 -11.06 -1.85
N VAL A 136 -2.57 -11.66 -2.47
CA VAL A 136 -2.49 -12.99 -3.08
C VAL A 136 -3.10 -12.96 -4.47
N GLY A 137 -2.47 -13.61 -5.44
CA GLY A 137 -2.99 -13.60 -6.80
C GLY A 137 -2.09 -14.24 -7.85
N LEU A 138 -2.18 -13.71 -9.06
CA LEU A 138 -1.44 -14.13 -10.24
C LEU A 138 -0.59 -13.00 -10.81
N ASN A 139 0.65 -13.34 -11.16
CA ASN A 139 1.55 -12.54 -11.97
C ASN A 139 1.66 -13.16 -13.37
N ILE A 140 1.65 -12.35 -14.41
CA ILE A 140 1.92 -12.78 -15.79
C ILE A 140 3.05 -11.91 -16.33
N LYS A 141 4.09 -12.50 -16.93
CA LYS A 141 5.17 -11.79 -17.61
C LYS A 141 5.22 -12.17 -19.08
N LEU A 142 5.32 -11.17 -19.95
CA LEU A 142 5.32 -11.32 -21.40
C LEU A 142 6.58 -10.67 -21.99
N TRP A 143 7.28 -11.41 -22.86
CA TRP A 143 8.50 -11.00 -23.56
C TRP A 143 9.62 -10.48 -22.65
N ASN A 144 9.59 -10.85 -21.37
CA ASN A 144 10.45 -10.30 -20.33
C ASN A 144 10.35 -8.78 -20.11
N VAL A 145 9.36 -8.11 -20.71
CA VAL A 145 9.23 -6.64 -20.73
C VAL A 145 7.96 -6.17 -20.04
N VAL A 146 6.84 -6.87 -20.22
CA VAL A 146 5.56 -6.51 -19.59
C VAL A 146 5.30 -7.49 -18.46
N ALA A 147 5.03 -6.99 -17.25
CA ALA A 147 4.49 -7.79 -16.17
C ALA A 147 3.12 -7.25 -15.75
N LEU A 148 2.18 -8.15 -15.51
CA LEU A 148 0.84 -7.88 -15.00
C LEU A 148 0.70 -8.59 -13.67
N GLN A 149 0.01 -7.96 -12.74
CA GLN A 149 -0.36 -8.55 -11.45
C GLN A 149 -1.86 -8.32 -11.24
N GLY A 150 -2.54 -9.35 -10.75
CA GLY A 150 -3.95 -9.28 -10.40
C GLY A 150 -4.26 -10.17 -9.22
N GLY A 151 -5.01 -9.66 -8.24
CA GLY A 151 -5.29 -10.43 -7.04
C GLY A 151 -6.15 -9.70 -6.01
N LEU A 152 -6.18 -10.29 -4.83
CA LEU A 152 -6.73 -9.69 -3.62
C LEU A 152 -5.64 -8.91 -2.91
N HIS A 153 -6.00 -7.77 -2.33
CA HIS A 153 -5.13 -6.97 -1.47
C HIS A 153 -5.86 -6.64 -0.17
N HIS A 154 -5.14 -6.70 0.93
CA HIS A 154 -5.60 -6.38 2.26
C HIS A 154 -4.59 -5.45 2.92
N PHE A 155 -5.08 -4.46 3.66
CA PHE A 155 -4.29 -3.78 4.67
C PHE A 155 -5.14 -3.28 5.83
N SER A 156 -4.54 -3.24 7.01
CA SER A 156 -5.13 -2.71 8.24
C SER A 156 -4.06 -1.98 9.06
N GLY A 157 -4.43 -0.85 9.66
CA GLY A 157 -3.62 -0.14 10.63
C GLY A 157 -4.16 -0.29 12.04
N HIS A 158 -3.27 -0.33 13.02
CA HIS A 158 -3.60 -0.43 14.43
C HIS A 158 -2.80 0.59 15.23
N TRP A 159 -3.45 1.20 16.22
CA TRP A 159 -2.81 2.12 17.16
C TRP A 159 -1.84 1.36 18.08
N GLY A 160 -0.68 1.95 18.36
CA GLY A 160 0.25 1.41 19.37
C GLY A 160 -0.34 1.56 20.77
N ASP A 161 -0.12 0.59 21.64
CA ASP A 161 -0.65 0.63 23.00
C ASP A 161 0.02 1.73 23.83
N GLU A 162 1.31 2.03 23.63
CA GLU A 162 1.99 3.09 24.38
C GLU A 162 1.39 4.48 24.12
N ILE A 163 0.98 4.77 22.87
CA ILE A 163 0.34 6.05 22.55
C ILE A 163 -1.10 6.12 23.04
N LEU A 164 -1.82 5.00 23.11
CA LEU A 164 -3.16 4.95 23.70
C LEU A 164 -3.10 5.14 25.21
N VAL A 165 -2.11 4.54 25.89
CA VAL A 165 -1.83 4.78 27.31
C VAL A 165 -1.52 6.25 27.55
N SER A 166 -0.63 6.85 26.73
CA SER A 166 -0.29 8.27 26.83
C SER A 166 -1.50 9.18 26.61
N MET A 167 -2.37 8.84 25.66
CA MET A 167 -3.65 9.53 25.44
C MET A 167 -4.55 9.44 26.68
N ALA A 168 -4.64 8.27 27.31
CA ALA A 168 -5.47 8.05 28.50
C ALA A 168 -4.97 8.82 29.71
N GLU A 169 -3.67 8.83 29.96
CA GLU A 169 -3.05 9.59 31.05
C GLU A 169 -3.25 11.10 30.87
N LYS A 170 -3.15 11.59 29.64
CA LYS A 170 -3.31 13.01 29.33
C LYS A 170 -4.77 13.48 29.32
N ASN A 171 -5.70 12.59 29.02
CA ASN A 171 -7.12 12.90 28.87
C ASN A 171 -7.97 12.00 29.78
N PRO A 172 -7.91 12.17 31.13
CA PRO A 172 -8.56 11.28 32.09
C PRO A 172 -10.09 11.31 32.04
N SER A 173 -10.68 12.26 31.31
CA SER A 173 -12.13 12.34 31.08
C SER A 173 -12.63 11.45 29.94
N ILE A 174 -11.73 10.87 29.13
CA ILE A 174 -12.10 9.98 28.03
C ILE A 174 -12.32 8.57 28.59
N ASP A 175 -13.50 8.00 28.33
CA ASP A 175 -13.79 6.61 28.64
C ASP A 175 -13.31 5.70 27.49
N PHE A 176 -12.10 5.16 27.64
CA PHE A 176 -11.49 4.24 26.68
C PHE A 176 -12.25 2.92 26.51
N GLY A 177 -13.16 2.57 27.43
CA GLY A 177 -14.05 1.41 27.27
C GLY A 177 -15.16 1.63 26.25
N SER A 178 -15.44 2.89 25.90
CA SER A 178 -16.54 3.29 25.00
C SER A 178 -16.08 4.01 23.73
N ILE A 179 -14.79 4.35 23.64
CA ILE A 179 -14.22 5.06 22.50
C ILE A 179 -14.11 4.15 21.28
N SER A 180 -14.43 4.67 20.10
CA SER A 180 -14.19 3.99 18.83
C SER A 180 -12.97 4.60 18.15
N LEU A 181 -11.82 3.94 18.27
CA LEU A 181 -10.59 4.36 17.60
C LEU A 181 -10.75 4.18 16.08
N LEU A 182 -10.33 5.18 15.31
CA LEU A 182 -10.40 5.07 13.85
C LEU A 182 -9.16 4.34 13.34
N GLU A 183 -9.39 3.14 12.83
CA GLU A 183 -8.38 2.29 12.23
C GLU A 183 -8.64 2.19 10.73
N TYR A 184 -7.69 2.64 9.91
CA TYR A 184 -7.82 2.55 8.47
C TYR A 184 -7.66 1.10 8.02
N THR A 185 -8.73 0.53 7.48
CA THR A 185 -8.77 -0.87 7.06
C THR A 185 -9.38 -0.95 5.67
N ARG A 186 -8.77 -1.75 4.80
CA ARG A 186 -9.39 -2.29 3.60
C ARG A 186 -9.09 -3.78 3.51
N ASP A 187 -10.06 -4.55 3.95
CA ASP A 187 -10.04 -6.00 3.86
C ASP A 187 -10.70 -6.46 2.57
N ASN A 188 -9.91 -7.05 1.67
CA ASN A 188 -10.32 -7.59 0.38
C ASN A 188 -10.68 -6.51 -0.66
N SER A 189 -9.66 -5.86 -1.19
CA SER A 189 -9.73 -5.09 -2.45
C SER A 189 -9.32 -5.95 -3.65
N TRP A 190 -9.86 -5.61 -4.82
CA TRP A 190 -9.27 -6.04 -6.09
C TRP A 190 -8.07 -5.16 -6.42
N LEU A 191 -6.91 -5.78 -6.62
CA LEU A 191 -5.68 -5.13 -7.10
C LEU A 191 -5.39 -5.56 -8.53
N PHE A 192 -5.08 -4.58 -9.38
CA PHE A 192 -4.52 -4.79 -10.71
C PHE A 192 -3.32 -3.89 -10.92
N SER A 193 -2.19 -4.46 -11.34
CA SER A 193 -0.96 -3.72 -11.57
C SER A 193 -0.32 -4.09 -12.91
N LEU A 194 0.37 -3.13 -13.50
CA LEU A 194 1.12 -3.23 -14.74
C LEU A 194 2.54 -2.73 -14.50
N SER A 195 3.51 -3.42 -15.05
CA SER A 195 4.92 -3.02 -15.11
C SER A 195 5.40 -3.14 -16.56
N PHE A 196 6.12 -2.14 -17.04
CA PHE A 196 6.72 -2.10 -18.36
C PHE A 196 8.21 -1.76 -18.25
N GLU A 197 9.04 -2.68 -18.69
CA GLU A 197 10.50 -2.67 -18.56
C GLU A 197 11.15 -2.82 -19.94
N PRO A 198 11.10 -1.78 -20.80
CA PRO A 198 11.63 -1.86 -22.16
C PRO A 198 13.15 -2.02 -22.19
N LEU A 199 13.82 -1.61 -21.10
CA LEU A 199 15.26 -1.72 -20.87
C LEU A 199 15.48 -2.27 -19.47
N GLN A 200 16.58 -2.98 -19.23
CA GLN A 200 16.94 -3.45 -17.89
C GLN A 200 17.14 -2.30 -16.88
N THR A 201 17.39 -1.10 -17.38
CA THR A 201 17.68 0.11 -16.61
C THR A 201 16.47 1.01 -16.37
N PHE A 202 15.31 0.70 -16.96
CA PHE A 202 14.15 1.59 -16.92
C PHE A 202 12.86 0.80 -16.73
N ARG A 203 12.05 1.26 -15.78
CA ARG A 203 10.74 0.69 -15.48
C ARG A 203 9.69 1.79 -15.34
N LEU A 204 8.51 1.52 -15.88
CA LEU A 204 7.28 2.23 -15.60
C LEU A 204 6.29 1.26 -14.98
N TYR A 205 5.48 1.73 -14.04
CA TYR A 205 4.43 0.90 -13.47
C TYR A 205 3.21 1.71 -13.08
N ALA A 206 2.08 1.02 -12.97
CA ALA A 206 0.86 1.54 -12.42
C ALA A 206 0.11 0.44 -11.66
N ALA A 207 -0.64 0.83 -10.64
CA ALA A 207 -1.57 -0.02 -9.92
C ALA A 207 -2.92 0.68 -9.76
N PHE A 208 -3.97 -0.13 -9.80
CA PHE A 208 -5.35 0.26 -9.58
C PHE A 208 -5.93 -0.66 -8.51
N GLU A 209 -6.57 -0.07 -7.51
CA GLU A 209 -7.20 -0.80 -6.43
C GLU A 209 -8.61 -0.28 -6.16
N ILE A 210 -9.55 -1.22 -5.98
CA ILE A 210 -10.94 -0.93 -5.62
C ILE A 210 -11.44 -1.94 -4.56
N PRO A 211 -12.12 -1.50 -3.49
CA PRO A 211 -12.72 -2.41 -2.53
C PRO A 211 -13.71 -3.37 -3.20
N MET A 212 -13.73 -4.63 -2.75
CA MET A 212 -14.77 -5.57 -3.16
C MET A 212 -16.14 -5.18 -2.59
N LYS A 213 -17.21 -5.72 -3.18
CA LYS A 213 -18.57 -5.51 -2.65
C LYS A 213 -18.70 -6.03 -1.21
N THR A 214 -18.10 -7.19 -0.93
CA THR A 214 -18.03 -7.83 0.39
C THR A 214 -16.62 -7.66 0.94
N ALA A 215 -16.33 -6.49 1.49
CA ALA A 215 -15.02 -6.12 2.03
C ALA A 215 -15.22 -5.53 3.44
N TRP A 216 -14.17 -5.43 4.28
CA TRP A 216 -14.19 -4.54 5.44
C TRP A 216 -13.50 -3.22 5.11
N VAL A 217 -14.23 -2.12 5.08
CA VAL A 217 -13.67 -0.77 4.84
C VAL A 217 -13.91 0.07 6.10
N ARG A 218 -12.87 0.75 6.58
CA ARG A 218 -12.92 1.67 7.72
C ARG A 218 -12.06 2.90 7.47
N PRO A 219 -12.36 4.04 8.09
CA PRO A 219 -13.54 4.34 8.93
C PRO A 219 -14.85 4.47 8.13
N ALA A 220 -15.99 4.69 8.80
CA ALA A 220 -17.31 4.82 8.16
C ALA A 220 -17.32 5.89 7.05
N ALA A 221 -16.63 7.01 7.25
CA ALA A 221 -16.51 8.07 6.24
C ALA A 221 -15.87 7.61 4.92
N HIS A 222 -15.14 6.49 4.92
CA HIS A 222 -14.49 5.99 3.70
C HIS A 222 -15.30 4.91 3.00
N VAL A 223 -16.38 4.41 3.61
CA VAL A 223 -17.11 3.23 3.13
C VAL A 223 -17.98 3.59 1.92
N PRO A 224 -17.74 2.99 0.73
CA PRO A 224 -18.60 3.20 -0.42
C PRO A 224 -20.00 2.59 -0.21
N SER A 225 -21.05 3.23 -0.73
CA SER A 225 -22.43 2.74 -0.54
C SER A 225 -22.78 1.42 -1.24
N PHE A 226 -21.92 0.94 -2.13
CA PHE A 226 -22.10 -0.40 -2.71
C PHE A 226 -21.62 -1.52 -1.79
N GLY A 227 -20.81 -1.19 -0.77
CA GLY A 227 -20.24 -2.14 0.18
C GLY A 227 -21.33 -2.76 1.06
N VAL A 228 -21.24 -4.07 1.28
CA VAL A 228 -22.12 -4.81 2.18
C VAL A 228 -21.31 -5.55 3.23
N HIS A 229 -21.92 -5.78 4.39
CA HIS A 229 -21.27 -6.49 5.48
C HIS A 229 -20.90 -7.92 5.07
N PRO A 230 -19.63 -8.36 5.20
CA PRO A 230 -19.17 -9.67 4.70
C PRO A 230 -19.94 -10.87 5.25
N ALA A 231 -20.34 -10.85 6.52
CA ALA A 231 -21.13 -11.93 7.12
C ALA A 231 -22.66 -11.72 7.06
N ASN A 232 -23.12 -10.61 6.48
CA ASN A 232 -24.55 -10.29 6.35
C ASN A 232 -24.79 -9.40 5.12
N PRO A 233 -24.88 -9.99 3.92
CA PRO A 233 -24.96 -9.25 2.66
C PRO A 233 -26.16 -8.31 2.52
N ASP A 234 -27.19 -8.47 3.35
CA ASP A 234 -28.39 -7.63 3.36
C ASP A 234 -28.18 -6.32 4.15
N LYS A 235 -27.10 -6.22 4.93
CA LYS A 235 -26.77 -5.02 5.70
C LYS A 235 -25.76 -4.14 4.94
N PRO A 236 -26.09 -2.89 4.59
CA PRO A 236 -25.13 -1.95 4.04
C PRO A 236 -23.95 -1.75 4.98
N GLN A 237 -22.74 -1.74 4.44
CA GLN A 237 -21.55 -1.66 5.27
C GLN A 237 -21.42 -0.32 5.99
N TYR A 238 -21.75 0.79 5.31
CA TYR A 238 -21.61 2.13 5.88
C TYR A 238 -22.47 2.29 7.14
N GLU A 239 -23.66 1.68 7.20
CA GLU A 239 -24.52 1.66 8.39
C GLU A 239 -23.92 0.83 9.52
N HIS A 240 -23.31 -0.30 9.18
CA HIS A 240 -22.68 -1.16 10.17
C HIS A 240 -21.48 -0.47 10.83
N ILE A 241 -20.56 0.08 10.03
CA ILE A 241 -19.34 0.71 10.54
C ILE A 241 -19.67 2.02 11.26
N ALA A 242 -20.57 2.85 10.73
CA ALA A 242 -21.03 4.06 11.42
C ALA A 242 -21.66 3.74 12.79
N GLY A 243 -22.42 2.65 12.89
CA GLY A 243 -22.97 2.20 14.17
C GLY A 243 -21.94 1.68 15.18
N GLN A 244 -20.77 1.21 14.73
CA GLN A 244 -19.65 0.85 15.61
C GLN A 244 -18.82 2.06 16.02
N GLU A 245 -18.84 3.11 15.20
CA GLU A 245 -18.17 4.38 15.45
C GLU A 245 -19.08 5.39 16.17
N ASP A 246 -20.34 5.05 16.43
CA ASP A 246 -21.35 5.96 17.01
C ASP A 246 -21.47 7.30 16.24
N VAL A 247 -21.43 7.21 14.92
CA VAL A 247 -21.60 8.36 14.01
C VAL A 247 -22.79 8.18 13.09
N ASN A 248 -23.26 9.27 12.49
CA ASN A 248 -24.36 9.21 11.55
C ASN A 248 -23.95 8.48 10.25
N PRO A 249 -24.71 7.47 9.79
CA PRO A 249 -24.38 6.76 8.57
C PRO A 249 -24.61 7.63 7.33
N VAL A 250 -23.67 7.57 6.39
CA VAL A 250 -23.73 8.36 5.14
C VAL A 250 -23.70 7.44 3.93
N ALA A 251 -24.73 7.56 3.08
CA ALA A 251 -24.75 6.89 1.79
C ALA A 251 -24.20 7.84 0.71
N TYR A 252 -22.93 7.66 0.34
CA TYR A 252 -22.28 8.36 -0.76
C TYR A 252 -22.87 8.01 -2.15
N PRO A 253 -22.75 8.93 -3.13
CA PRO A 253 -23.20 8.66 -4.49
C PRO A 253 -22.42 7.50 -5.12
N ALA A 254 -23.02 6.84 -6.11
CA ALA A 254 -22.42 5.69 -6.79
C ALA A 254 -21.07 5.99 -7.47
N SER A 255 -20.73 7.26 -7.70
CA SER A 255 -19.42 7.71 -8.21
C SER A 255 -18.28 7.57 -7.19
N TYR A 256 -18.59 7.60 -5.89
CA TYR A 256 -17.60 7.36 -4.84
C TYR A 256 -17.35 5.86 -4.70
N LYS A 257 -16.09 5.46 -4.89
CA LYS A 257 -15.67 4.05 -4.91
C LYS A 257 -14.54 3.75 -3.94
N ALA A 258 -14.05 4.76 -3.21
CA ALA A 258 -12.81 4.68 -2.43
C ALA A 258 -11.65 4.08 -3.25
N MET A 259 -11.53 4.45 -4.54
CA MET A 259 -10.46 3.93 -5.40
C MET A 259 -9.08 4.44 -4.96
N ARG A 260 -8.06 3.62 -5.23
CA ARG A 260 -6.66 4.04 -5.20
C ARG A 260 -6.02 3.82 -6.55
N VAL A 261 -5.21 4.78 -6.97
CA VAL A 261 -4.40 4.69 -8.19
C VAL A 261 -2.97 5.05 -7.84
N GLN A 262 -2.02 4.24 -8.26
CA GLN A 262 -0.60 4.50 -8.10
C GLN A 262 0.08 4.41 -9.45
N ALA A 263 1.07 5.26 -9.69
CA ALA A 263 1.97 5.11 -10.83
C ALA A 263 3.35 5.65 -10.50
N GLY A 264 4.36 5.11 -11.17
CA GLY A 264 5.73 5.50 -10.90
C GLY A 264 6.73 5.02 -11.95
N THR A 265 7.97 5.41 -11.72
CA THR A 265 9.12 5.09 -12.55
C THR A 265 10.33 4.74 -11.72
N GLU A 266 11.18 3.86 -12.27
CA GLU A 266 12.49 3.52 -11.72
C GLU A 266 13.53 3.59 -12.82
N VAL A 267 14.67 4.20 -12.52
CA VAL A 267 15.86 4.23 -13.35
C VAL A 267 17.00 3.59 -12.58
N ARG A 268 17.75 2.70 -13.22
CA ARG A 268 18.89 1.98 -12.66
C ARG A 268 20.12 2.19 -13.52
N ILE A 269 21.21 2.62 -12.90
CA ILE A 269 22.49 2.87 -13.56
C ILE A 269 23.48 1.84 -13.01
N PRO A 270 23.82 0.79 -13.79
CA PRO A 270 24.73 -0.24 -13.32
C PRO A 270 26.13 0.33 -13.11
N LEU A 271 26.74 -0.02 -11.98
CA LEU A 271 28.11 0.34 -11.63
C LEU A 271 28.96 -0.93 -11.57
N PHE A 272 29.52 -1.29 -12.72
CA PHE A 272 30.31 -2.51 -12.91
C PHE A 272 29.58 -3.77 -12.38
N SER A 273 30.29 -4.68 -11.72
CA SER A 273 29.74 -5.88 -11.09
C SER A 273 29.27 -5.64 -9.65
N VAL A 274 29.49 -4.46 -9.07
CA VAL A 274 29.26 -4.20 -7.63
C VAL A 274 27.78 -3.98 -7.34
N GLY A 275 27.08 -3.20 -8.16
CA GLY A 275 25.71 -2.82 -7.90
C GLY A 275 25.15 -1.86 -8.94
N SER A 276 24.08 -1.16 -8.59
CA SER A 276 23.48 -0.11 -9.41
C SER A 276 23.05 1.07 -8.54
N PHE A 277 23.34 2.29 -9.01
CA PHE A 277 22.60 3.45 -8.53
C PHE A 277 21.17 3.35 -9.04
N PHE A 278 20.21 3.82 -8.26
CA PHE A 278 18.83 3.93 -8.71
C PHE A 278 18.20 5.25 -8.30
N ILE A 279 17.25 5.69 -9.11
CA ILE A 279 16.32 6.77 -8.82
C ILE A 279 14.93 6.20 -9.03
N ALA A 280 14.03 6.46 -8.09
CA ALA A 280 12.66 6.02 -8.18
C ALA A 280 11.72 7.13 -7.72
N GLY A 281 10.55 7.21 -8.35
CA GLY A 281 9.50 8.11 -7.93
C GLY A 281 8.14 7.53 -8.24
N ASP A 282 7.19 7.73 -7.34
CA ASP A 282 5.80 7.37 -7.52
C ASP A 282 4.86 8.43 -6.96
N PHE A 283 3.61 8.35 -7.41
CA PHE A 283 2.51 9.05 -6.78
C PHE A 283 1.35 8.08 -6.54
N GLN A 284 0.57 8.36 -5.50
CA GLN A 284 -0.67 7.67 -5.17
C GLN A 284 -1.81 8.69 -5.09
N LEU A 285 -2.94 8.36 -5.68
CA LEU A 285 -4.18 9.10 -5.61
C LEU A 285 -5.19 8.29 -4.81
N HIS A 286 -5.78 8.91 -3.80
CA HIS A 286 -6.70 8.32 -2.85
C HIS A 286 -8.06 9.00 -2.98
N GLN A 287 -9.07 8.29 -3.49
CA GLN A 287 -10.41 8.88 -3.64
C GLN A 287 -11.06 9.19 -2.29
N ASP A 288 -10.68 8.47 -1.22
CA ASP A 288 -11.10 8.75 0.15
C ASP A 288 -10.63 10.13 0.66
N GLY A 289 -9.71 10.81 -0.04
CA GLY A 289 -9.45 12.23 0.19
C GLY A 289 -10.67 13.14 -0.05
N GLN A 290 -11.63 12.69 -0.86
CA GLN A 290 -12.84 13.47 -1.16
C GLN A 290 -13.76 13.65 0.06
N THR A 291 -13.54 12.88 1.12
CA THR A 291 -14.32 12.93 2.37
C THR A 291 -13.65 13.80 3.42
N ASN A 292 -12.48 14.40 3.11
CA ASN A 292 -11.62 15.11 4.06
C ASN A 292 -11.38 14.34 5.36
N HIS A 293 -11.49 13.00 5.30
CA HIS A 293 -11.41 12.11 6.46
C HIS A 293 -12.40 12.43 7.59
N GLN A 294 -13.56 13.03 7.29
CA GLN A 294 -14.59 13.39 8.26
C GLN A 294 -15.98 12.85 7.88
N VAL A 295 -16.81 12.58 8.88
CA VAL A 295 -18.21 12.19 8.69
C VAL A 295 -18.96 13.34 8.01
N ASN A 296 -19.81 13.01 7.03
CA ASN A 296 -20.62 13.98 6.26
C ASN A 296 -19.85 15.02 5.42
N ASP A 297 -18.52 14.96 5.32
CA ASP A 297 -17.72 15.98 4.62
C ASP A 297 -17.33 15.59 3.18
N TYR A 298 -18.07 14.64 2.59
CA TYR A 298 -17.88 14.26 1.19
C TYR A 298 -18.38 15.35 0.25
N ASP A 299 -17.49 15.80 -0.63
CA ASP A 299 -17.84 16.55 -1.84
C ASP A 299 -17.21 15.86 -3.06
N ARG A 300 -17.97 15.78 -4.16
CA ARG A 300 -17.45 15.25 -5.42
C ARG A 300 -16.37 16.16 -6.02
N ASP A 301 -16.42 17.44 -5.72
CA ASP A 301 -15.48 18.45 -6.20
C ASP A 301 -14.22 18.54 -5.32
N ASN A 302 -14.23 17.93 -4.13
CA ASN A 302 -13.00 17.74 -3.35
C ASN A 302 -11.99 16.92 -4.19
N PRO A 303 -10.71 17.31 -4.18
CA PRO A 303 -9.69 16.59 -4.92
C PRO A 303 -9.49 15.20 -4.33
N TRP A 304 -9.03 14.27 -5.18
CA TRP A 304 -8.43 13.05 -4.65
C TRP A 304 -7.16 13.42 -3.90
N GLU A 305 -6.94 12.78 -2.76
CA GLU A 305 -5.75 13.06 -1.99
C GLU A 305 -4.53 12.48 -2.70
N LEU A 306 -3.49 13.31 -2.85
CA LEU A 306 -2.24 12.97 -3.50
C LEU A 306 -1.15 12.67 -2.46
N THR A 307 -0.43 11.59 -2.71
CA THR A 307 0.82 11.25 -2.04
C THR A 307 1.91 11.11 -3.10
N LEU A 308 3.11 11.60 -2.82
CA LEU A 308 4.26 11.61 -3.71
C LEU A 308 5.48 11.08 -2.96
N THR A 309 6.20 10.14 -3.57
CA THR A 309 7.50 9.70 -3.05
C THR A 309 8.55 9.80 -4.14
N VAL A 310 9.72 10.37 -3.83
CA VAL A 310 10.86 10.42 -4.76
C VAL A 310 12.15 10.21 -3.99
N GLY A 311 13.06 9.44 -4.58
CA GLY A 311 14.32 9.14 -3.94
C GLY A 311 15.19 8.24 -4.78
N GLY A 312 16.14 7.61 -4.12
CA GLY A 312 17.12 6.80 -4.78
C GLY A 312 18.11 6.21 -3.80
N GLY A 313 19.12 5.56 -4.35
CA GLY A 313 20.09 4.85 -3.54
C GLY A 313 21.04 4.00 -4.36
N PHE A 314 21.63 3.04 -3.66
CA PHE A 314 22.51 2.04 -4.25
C PHE A 314 22.00 0.65 -3.90
N GLU A 315 21.81 -0.18 -4.93
CA GLU A 315 21.46 -1.60 -4.81
C GLU A 315 22.69 -2.46 -5.09
N PHE A 316 23.05 -3.33 -4.14
CA PHE A 316 24.19 -4.23 -4.29
C PHE A 316 23.80 -5.45 -5.13
N ASN A 317 24.69 -5.88 -6.03
CA ASN A 317 24.50 -7.09 -6.83
C ASN A 317 24.79 -8.38 -6.04
N GLN A 318 25.51 -8.28 -4.91
CA GLN A 318 25.85 -9.41 -4.05
C GLN A 318 24.84 -9.52 -2.91
N GLY A 319 23.97 -10.52 -3.03
CA GLY A 319 22.93 -10.84 -2.06
C GLY A 319 23.09 -12.22 -1.46
N TYR A 320 22.70 -12.40 -0.20
CA TYR A 320 22.48 -13.75 0.34
C TYR A 320 21.14 -14.27 -0.19
N LEU A 321 21.11 -15.50 -0.74
CA LEU A 321 19.92 -16.09 -1.35
C LEU A 321 19.32 -15.24 -2.49
N ASP A 322 20.17 -14.63 -3.33
CA ASP A 322 19.80 -13.72 -4.42
C ASP A 322 18.96 -12.49 -3.99
N ARG A 323 18.91 -12.22 -2.67
CA ARG A 323 18.22 -11.04 -2.12
C ARG A 323 19.08 -9.81 -2.22
N LYS A 324 18.54 -8.74 -2.77
CA LYS A 324 19.31 -7.51 -2.98
C LYS A 324 19.21 -6.59 -1.76
N MET A 325 20.37 -6.19 -1.26
CA MET A 325 20.48 -5.14 -0.25
C MET A 325 20.50 -3.77 -0.93
N ARG A 326 19.86 -2.79 -0.31
CA ARG A 326 19.83 -1.40 -0.74
C ARG A 326 20.19 -0.47 0.41
N ILE A 327 20.94 0.58 0.10
CA ILE A 327 20.99 1.80 0.90
C ILE A 327 20.15 2.82 0.16
N GLU A 328 19.16 3.40 0.83
CA GLU A 328 18.18 4.26 0.17
C GLU A 328 17.81 5.48 0.99
N ALA A 329 17.44 6.54 0.27
CA ALA A 329 16.90 7.77 0.80
C ALA A 329 15.70 8.21 -0.03
N PHE A 330 14.58 8.48 0.62
CA PHE A 330 13.36 8.95 -0.03
C PHE A 330 12.78 10.16 0.67
N TYR A 331 12.35 11.14 -0.11
CA TYR A 331 11.45 12.18 0.31
C TYR A 331 10.01 11.75 0.04
N HIS A 332 9.13 11.94 1.02
CA HIS A 332 7.72 11.61 0.96
C HIS A 332 6.87 12.85 1.30
N TYR A 333 5.90 13.15 0.45
CA TYR A 333 4.87 14.15 0.69
C TYR A 333 3.51 13.49 0.61
N GLY A 334 2.77 13.42 1.72
CA GLY A 334 1.50 12.72 1.78
C GLY A 334 1.16 12.27 3.18
N ARG A 335 0.43 11.16 3.30
CA ARG A 335 0.05 10.56 4.59
C ARG A 335 1.28 10.11 5.37
N PHE A 336 1.22 10.17 6.70
CA PHE A 336 2.23 9.54 7.55
C PHE A 336 2.34 8.04 7.21
N PRO A 337 3.54 7.43 7.22
CA PRO A 337 3.74 6.03 6.81
C PRO A 337 3.31 5.02 7.88
N LEU A 338 2.12 5.24 8.44
CA LEU A 338 1.31 4.30 9.23
C LEU A 338 -0.17 4.54 8.91
N LEU A 339 -0.93 3.48 8.69
CA LEU A 339 -2.33 3.57 8.25
C LEU A 339 -3.26 4.16 9.31
N ASN A 340 -2.99 4.00 10.60
CA ASN A 340 -3.76 4.65 11.67
C ASN A 340 -3.58 6.19 11.68
N PHE A 341 -2.57 6.72 10.99
CA PHE A 341 -2.35 8.15 10.78
C PHE A 341 -2.77 8.61 9.38
N PHE A 342 -3.74 7.94 8.75
CA PHE A 342 -4.20 8.26 7.39
C PHE A 342 -4.66 9.71 7.17
N TYR A 343 -5.09 10.40 8.23
CA TYR A 343 -5.53 11.80 8.22
C TYR A 343 -4.35 12.79 8.39
N GLN A 344 -3.23 12.32 8.94
CA GLN A 344 -2.04 13.12 9.17
C GLN A 344 -1.23 13.20 7.88
N ARG A 345 -1.18 14.39 7.29
CA ARG A 345 -0.35 14.68 6.12
C ARG A 345 0.93 15.40 6.52
N GLY A 346 1.96 15.28 5.70
CA GLY A 346 3.23 15.92 5.98
C GLY A 346 4.32 15.69 4.95
N HIS A 347 5.51 16.09 5.36
CA HIS A 347 6.75 15.99 4.62
C HIS A 347 7.75 15.17 5.45
N TYR A 348 8.24 14.09 4.86
CA TYR A 348 9.11 13.14 5.54
C TYR A 348 10.33 12.83 4.68
N ILE A 349 11.46 12.59 5.33
CA ILE A 349 12.60 11.92 4.70
C ILE A 349 12.71 10.56 5.35
N SER A 350 12.99 9.52 4.57
CA SER A 350 13.38 8.22 5.09
C SER A 350 14.78 7.89 4.59
N VAL A 351 15.66 7.45 5.48
CA VAL A 351 17.03 7.03 5.14
C VAL A 351 17.34 5.73 5.86
N GLY A 352 17.85 4.74 5.13
CA GLY A 352 18.37 3.54 5.74
C GLY A 352 18.57 2.40 4.75
N PHE A 353 18.22 1.19 5.18
CA PHE A 353 18.50 -0.03 4.45
C PHE A 353 17.23 -0.79 4.12
N ALA A 354 17.20 -1.37 2.92
CA ALA A 354 16.15 -2.29 2.51
C ALA A 354 16.75 -3.62 2.03
N ILE A 355 16.03 -4.71 2.28
CA ILE A 355 16.33 -6.04 1.74
C ILE A 355 15.12 -6.47 0.91
N ASN A 356 15.38 -6.71 -0.36
CA ASN A 356 14.39 -7.20 -1.32
C ASN A 356 14.59 -8.69 -1.57
N GLY A 357 13.48 -9.42 -1.60
CA GLY A 357 13.39 -10.80 -2.06
C GLY A 357 12.12 -10.95 -2.85
#